data_AF-A0A5B0WBW6-F1
#
_entry.id   AF-A0A5B0WBW6-F1
#
_cell.length_a   1.000
_cell.length_b   1.000
_cell.length_c   1.000
_cell.angle_alpha   90.00
_cell.angle_beta   90.00
_cell.angle_gamma   90.00
#
_symmetry.space_group_name_H-M   'P 1'
#
loop_
_entity.id
_entity.type
_entity.pdbx_description
1 polymer ?
#
loop_
_entity_poly.entity_id
_entity_poly.type
_entity_poly.pdbx_seq_one_letter_code
_entity_poly.pdbx_strand_id
1 'polypeptide(L)'
;MPAWQYGVSMIGYIVLLLIVVSIMRKHYKFAHWFWIASLLTFPLWLMGGVEGWFRWAKILSVILPTIFVGFIRIANYEKRKGPFWNGLQKDWVLWFVYGVLFLNIMEATIKDFTMGNTFNALTGLLLCITIPFAPKYWKISTESHGDLIAYTTIGWNFLYTTWNAAFVYAESPKFFASSLCILLAAELYPIIKRRPELYIIARVYTLAAHLLLRACFVSLFPTLMDASSWYNADVMNYWGIINFIMIVPFVFWHMWQLHTGKAEISFRRGRIEVN
;
A
#
# COMPACT_ATOMS: atom_id res chain seq x y z
N MET A 1 23.88 14.55 -5.59
CA MET A 1 24.05 14.33 -4.14
C MET A 1 25.02 13.18 -3.92
N PRO A 2 25.84 13.18 -2.86
CA PRO A 2 26.76 12.08 -2.56
C PRO A 2 26.02 10.76 -2.29
N ALA A 3 26.55 9.63 -2.77
CA ALA A 3 25.91 8.31 -2.62
C ALA A 3 25.66 7.92 -1.15
N TRP A 4 26.56 8.29 -0.24
CA TRP A 4 26.42 8.02 1.19
C TRP A 4 25.21 8.73 1.82
N GLN A 5 24.84 9.92 1.32
CA GLN A 5 23.70 10.68 1.82
C GLN A 5 22.39 9.94 1.50
N TYR A 6 22.24 9.40 0.28
CA TYR A 6 21.12 8.53 -0.05
C TYR A 6 21.09 7.30 0.86
N GLY A 7 22.23 6.62 1.04
CA GLY A 7 22.30 5.43 1.89
C GLY A 7 21.79 5.71 3.32
N VAL A 8 22.31 6.75 3.97
CA VAL A 8 21.92 7.11 5.34
C VAL A 8 20.46 7.57 5.40
N SER A 9 20.04 8.46 4.51
CA SER A 9 18.68 9.01 4.53
C SER A 9 17.62 7.95 4.20
N MET A 10 17.86 7.08 3.23
CA MET A 10 16.93 6.01 2.84
C MET A 10 16.85 4.92 3.91
N ILE A 11 17.98 4.46 4.46
CA ILE A 11 17.98 3.46 5.55
C ILE A 11 17.29 4.03 6.78
N GLY A 12 17.62 5.27 7.18
CA GLY A 12 16.97 5.95 8.29
C GLY A 12 15.46 6.07 8.09
N TYR A 13 15.02 6.40 6.88
CA TYR A 13 13.61 6.53 6.55
C TYR A 13 12.87 5.19 6.54
N ILE A 14 13.48 4.11 6.00
CA ILE A 14 12.92 2.75 6.08
C ILE A 14 12.75 2.32 7.54
N VAL A 15 13.76 2.52 8.38
CA VAL A 15 13.70 2.19 9.82
C VAL A 15 12.59 2.98 10.50
N LEU A 16 12.48 4.29 10.24
CA LEU A 16 11.40 5.12 10.75
C LEU A 16 10.03 4.56 10.36
N LEU A 17 9.83 4.20 9.09
CA LEU A 17 8.58 3.64 8.59
C LEU A 17 8.25 2.29 9.24
N LEU A 18 9.24 1.40 9.42
CA LEU A 18 9.06 0.13 10.11
C LEU A 18 8.62 0.33 11.57
N ILE A 19 9.20 1.33 12.26
CA ILE A 19 8.80 1.72 13.61
C ILE A 19 7.36 2.25 13.61
N VAL A 20 7.02 3.16 12.68
CA VAL A 20 5.67 3.72 12.54
C VAL A 20 4.65 2.60 12.32
N VAL A 21 4.87 1.69 11.37
CA VAL A 21 3.97 0.55 11.12
C VAL A 21 3.82 -0.31 12.37
N SER A 22 4.93 -0.63 13.06
CA SER A 22 4.90 -1.42 14.29
C SER A 22 4.07 -0.75 15.39
N ILE A 23 4.26 0.56 15.62
CA ILE A 23 3.52 1.33 16.64
C ILE A 23 2.04 1.44 16.25
N MET A 24 1.74 1.88 15.02
CA MET A 24 0.37 2.10 14.55
C MET A 24 -0.44 0.80 14.52
N ARG A 25 0.21 -0.33 14.22
CA ARG A 25 -0.42 -1.64 14.30
C ARG A 25 -0.69 -2.05 15.74
N LYS A 26 0.31 -2.03 16.64
CA LYS A 26 0.14 -2.50 18.02
C LYS A 26 -0.81 -1.62 18.83
N HIS A 27 -0.75 -0.31 18.63
CA HIS A 27 -1.56 0.68 19.34
C HIS A 27 -2.70 1.21 18.44
N TYR A 28 -3.63 0.32 18.07
CA TYR A 28 -4.72 0.62 17.13
C TYR A 28 -5.59 1.83 17.54
N LYS A 29 -5.82 2.06 18.84
CA LYS A 29 -6.53 3.25 19.35
C LYS A 29 -5.75 4.54 19.08
N PHE A 30 -4.45 4.53 19.39
CA PHE A 30 -3.57 5.66 19.14
C PHE A 30 -3.53 5.95 17.63
N ALA A 31 -3.34 4.92 16.80
CA ALA A 31 -3.35 5.07 15.36
C ALA A 31 -4.66 5.69 14.85
N HIS A 32 -5.80 5.22 15.34
CA HIS A 32 -7.10 5.76 14.95
C HIS A 32 -7.22 7.26 15.24
N TRP A 33 -6.92 7.69 16.47
CA TRP A 33 -6.96 9.11 16.84
C TRP A 33 -5.90 9.93 16.13
N PHE A 34 -4.70 9.38 15.93
CA PHE A 34 -3.63 10.04 15.17
C PHE A 34 -4.05 10.33 13.73
N TRP A 35 -4.66 9.37 13.03
CA TRP A 35 -5.10 9.57 11.65
C TRP A 35 -6.29 10.54 11.56
N ILE A 36 -7.19 10.55 12.54
CA ILE A 36 -8.24 11.58 12.62
C ILE A 36 -7.61 12.96 12.82
N ALA A 37 -6.68 13.09 13.77
CA ALA A 37 -5.97 14.34 14.03
C ALA A 37 -5.13 14.80 12.83
N SER A 38 -4.64 13.87 12.00
CA SER A 38 -3.90 14.21 10.78
C SER A 38 -4.71 15.07 9.80
N LEU A 39 -6.04 14.98 9.80
CA LEU A 39 -6.90 15.86 9.00
C LEU A 39 -6.80 17.33 9.45
N LEU A 40 -6.49 17.59 10.73
CA LEU A 40 -6.30 18.94 11.27
C LEU A 40 -4.97 19.57 10.83
N THR A 41 -4.08 18.80 10.18
CA THR A 41 -2.83 19.34 9.61
C THR A 41 -3.02 20.03 8.26
N PHE A 42 -4.27 20.11 7.76
CA PHE A 42 -4.62 20.82 6.54
C PHE A 42 -4.07 22.26 6.42
N PRO A 43 -3.91 23.07 7.49
CA PRO A 43 -3.31 24.40 7.38
C PRO A 43 -1.83 24.31 6.97
N LEU A 44 -1.11 23.30 7.45
CA LEU A 44 0.29 23.07 7.07
C LEU A 44 0.40 22.65 5.59
N TRP A 45 -0.61 21.96 5.06
CA TRP A 45 -0.63 21.58 3.63
C TRP A 45 -0.79 22.82 2.75
N LEU A 46 -1.67 23.74 3.15
CA LEU A 46 -1.85 25.03 2.47
C LEU A 46 -0.57 25.86 2.54
N MET A 47 0.04 25.99 3.72
CA MET A 47 1.29 26.74 3.90
C MET A 47 2.47 26.11 3.15
N GLY A 48 2.49 24.79 3.01
CA GLY A 48 3.53 24.06 2.27
C GLY A 48 3.41 24.16 0.75
N GLY A 49 2.36 24.81 0.22
CA GLY A 49 2.15 24.92 -1.24
C GLY A 49 1.52 23.66 -1.86
N VAL A 50 0.71 22.91 -1.10
CA VAL A 50 -0.17 21.88 -1.66
C VAL A 50 -1.33 22.56 -2.38
N GLU A 51 -1.04 23.04 -3.59
CA GLU A 51 -2.02 23.68 -4.46
C GLU A 51 -2.62 22.69 -5.45
N GLY A 52 -3.92 22.85 -5.71
CA GLY A 52 -4.68 22.07 -6.68
C GLY A 52 -5.49 20.92 -6.08
N TRP A 53 -6.75 20.84 -6.49
CA TRP A 53 -7.72 19.80 -6.09
C TRP A 53 -7.15 18.38 -6.20
N PHE A 54 -6.33 18.12 -7.21
CA PHE A 54 -5.74 16.80 -7.44
C PHE A 54 -4.85 16.32 -6.28
N ARG A 55 -4.00 17.19 -5.72
CA ARG A 55 -3.13 16.79 -4.59
C ARG A 55 -3.93 16.58 -3.31
N TRP A 56 -4.95 17.40 -3.09
CA TRP A 56 -5.90 17.24 -1.99
C TRP A 56 -6.65 15.91 -2.08
N ALA A 57 -7.21 15.61 -3.25
CA ALA A 57 -7.90 14.36 -3.50
C ALA A 57 -6.99 13.15 -3.23
N LYS A 58 -5.72 13.20 -3.64
CA LYS A 58 -4.75 12.10 -3.44
C LYS A 58 -4.35 11.90 -1.98
N ILE A 59 -4.24 12.97 -1.19
CA ILE A 59 -3.97 12.85 0.26
C ILE A 59 -5.19 12.28 0.98
N LEU A 60 -6.38 12.83 0.69
CA LEU A 60 -7.63 12.40 1.32
C LEU A 60 -8.01 10.96 0.92
N SER A 61 -7.76 10.56 -0.33
CA SER A 61 -8.03 9.19 -0.81
C SER A 61 -7.19 8.13 -0.11
N VAL A 62 -6.13 8.51 0.61
CA VAL A 62 -5.33 7.59 1.43
C VAL A 62 -5.63 7.73 2.91
N ILE A 63 -5.76 8.96 3.43
CA ILE A 63 -6.03 9.20 4.85
C ILE A 63 -7.42 8.70 5.25
N LEU A 64 -8.46 8.96 4.44
CA LEU A 64 -9.83 8.56 4.78
C LEU A 64 -10.00 7.04 4.87
N PRO A 65 -9.51 6.22 3.91
CA PRO A 65 -9.52 4.77 4.09
C PRO A 65 -8.68 4.30 5.28
N THR A 66 -7.58 4.98 5.62
CA THR A 66 -6.76 4.65 6.80
C THR A 66 -7.51 4.88 8.10
N ILE A 67 -8.27 5.98 8.20
CA ILE A 67 -9.18 6.25 9.32
C ILE A 67 -10.28 5.18 9.38
N PHE A 68 -10.87 4.84 8.23
CA PHE A 68 -11.88 3.81 8.12
C PHE A 68 -11.37 2.45 8.60
N VAL A 69 -10.17 2.04 8.19
CA VAL A 69 -9.48 0.86 8.75
C VAL A 69 -9.40 0.97 10.27
N GLY A 70 -8.99 2.12 10.83
CA GLY A 70 -9.00 2.34 12.27
C GLY A 70 -10.35 2.04 12.94
N PHE A 71 -11.46 2.52 12.38
CA PHE A 71 -12.81 2.22 12.88
C PHE A 71 -13.15 0.72 12.82
N ILE A 72 -12.86 0.06 11.71
CA ILE A 72 -13.11 -1.38 11.52
C ILE A 72 -12.34 -2.20 12.56
N ARG A 73 -11.06 -1.88 12.78
CA ARG A 73 -10.21 -2.59 13.73
C ARG A 73 -10.76 -2.47 15.15
N ILE A 74 -11.15 -1.25 15.57
CA ILE A 74 -11.79 -1.02 16.87
C ILE A 74 -13.11 -1.79 16.97
N ALA A 75 -13.96 -1.71 15.94
CA ALA A 75 -15.26 -2.36 15.92
C ALA A 75 -15.15 -3.87 16.15
N ASN A 76 -14.23 -4.53 15.45
CA ASN A 76 -14.06 -5.98 15.48
C ASN A 76 -13.26 -6.46 16.69
N TYR A 77 -12.16 -5.78 17.04
CA TYR A 77 -11.31 -6.20 18.16
C TYR A 77 -11.98 -6.01 19.52
N GLU A 78 -12.68 -4.89 19.73
CA GLU A 78 -13.37 -4.61 20.99
C GLU A 78 -14.80 -5.17 21.03
N LYS A 79 -15.26 -5.79 19.93
CA LYS A 79 -16.63 -6.31 19.78
C LYS A 79 -17.69 -5.28 20.22
N ARG A 80 -17.49 -4.01 19.84
CA ARG A 80 -18.38 -2.91 20.25
C ARG A 80 -19.78 -3.16 19.75
N LYS A 81 -20.77 -2.89 20.62
CA LYS A 81 -22.18 -3.08 20.32
C LYS A 81 -22.83 -1.75 19.92
N GLY A 82 -23.77 -1.82 18.98
CA GLY A 82 -24.56 -0.68 18.51
C GLY A 82 -24.81 -0.74 17.00
N PRO A 83 -25.84 -0.07 16.46
CA PRO A 83 -26.20 -0.18 15.05
C PRO A 83 -25.04 0.18 14.11
N PHE A 84 -24.28 1.23 14.44
CA PHE A 84 -23.09 1.65 13.72
C PHE A 84 -21.96 0.60 13.77
N TRP A 85 -21.59 0.14 14.98
CA TRP A 85 -20.49 -0.82 15.18
C TRP A 85 -20.79 -2.20 14.60
N ASN A 86 -22.03 -2.67 14.74
CA ASN A 86 -22.51 -3.91 14.14
C ASN A 86 -22.47 -3.83 12.61
N GLY A 87 -22.71 -2.64 12.03
CA GLY A 87 -22.52 -2.39 10.62
C GLY A 87 -21.06 -2.60 10.18
N LEU A 88 -20.10 -2.10 10.94
CA LEU A 88 -18.65 -2.20 10.67
C LEU A 88 -18.04 -3.59 10.91
N GLN A 89 -18.81 -4.53 11.46
CA GLN A 89 -18.41 -5.93 11.66
C GLN A 89 -18.87 -6.86 10.52
N LYS A 90 -19.61 -6.32 9.52
CA LYS A 90 -20.15 -7.09 8.40
C LYS A 90 -19.16 -7.17 7.22
N ASP A 91 -19.36 -8.17 6.36
CA ASP A 91 -18.49 -8.46 5.22
C ASP A 91 -18.37 -7.35 4.16
N TRP A 92 -19.36 -6.43 4.06
CA TRP A 92 -19.30 -5.31 3.11
C TRP A 92 -18.05 -4.43 3.34
N VAL A 93 -17.56 -4.41 4.58
CA VAL A 93 -16.35 -3.69 4.97
C VAL A 93 -15.12 -4.22 4.26
N LEU A 94 -15.02 -5.55 4.11
CA LEU A 94 -13.92 -6.19 3.39
C LEU A 94 -13.98 -5.85 1.90
N TRP A 95 -15.18 -5.81 1.31
CA TRP A 95 -15.40 -5.33 -0.05
C TRP A 95 -15.02 -3.86 -0.23
N PHE A 96 -15.31 -3.01 0.76
CA PHE A 96 -14.92 -1.60 0.71
C PHE A 96 -13.39 -1.45 0.66
N VAL A 97 -12.66 -2.12 1.58
CA VAL A 97 -11.20 -2.02 1.61
C VAL A 97 -10.56 -2.66 0.37
N TYR A 98 -11.11 -3.77 -0.11
CA TYR A 98 -10.75 -4.36 -1.41
C TYR A 98 -10.95 -3.35 -2.55
N GLY A 99 -12.09 -2.67 -2.58
CA GLY A 99 -12.42 -1.65 -3.59
C GLY A 99 -11.46 -0.46 -3.55
N VAL A 100 -11.07 0.00 -2.35
CA VAL A 100 -10.05 1.06 -2.20
C VAL A 100 -8.71 0.63 -2.78
N LEU A 101 -8.24 -0.60 -2.49
CA LEU A 101 -7.01 -1.12 -3.07
C LEU A 101 -7.11 -1.21 -4.60
N PHE A 102 -8.21 -1.76 -5.11
CA PHE A 102 -8.48 -1.87 -6.55
C PHE A 102 -8.45 -0.49 -7.23
N LEU A 103 -9.16 0.50 -6.68
CA LEU A 103 -9.17 1.86 -7.19
C LEU A 103 -7.79 2.51 -7.15
N ASN A 104 -7.01 2.27 -6.09
CA ASN A 104 -5.64 2.79 -5.99
C ASN A 104 -4.72 2.23 -7.08
N ILE A 105 -4.82 0.94 -7.38
CA ILE A 105 -4.07 0.30 -8.47
C ILE A 105 -4.57 0.82 -9.83
N MET A 106 -5.89 0.92 -10.02
CA MET A 106 -6.49 1.35 -11.27
C MET A 106 -6.19 2.83 -11.59
N GLU A 107 -6.22 3.73 -10.60
CA GLU A 107 -5.84 5.15 -10.78
C GLU A 107 -4.40 5.26 -11.30
N ALA A 108 -3.46 4.57 -10.65
CA ALA A 108 -2.06 4.56 -11.08
C ALA A 108 -1.87 3.88 -12.45
N THR A 109 -2.66 2.83 -12.74
CA THR A 109 -2.65 2.15 -14.04
C THR A 109 -3.09 3.06 -15.19
N ILE A 110 -4.18 3.81 -15.02
CA ILE A 110 -4.66 4.79 -16.00
C ILE A 110 -3.59 5.86 -16.20
N LYS A 111 -2.96 6.31 -15.11
CA LYS A 111 -1.91 7.31 -15.19
C LYS A 111 -0.66 6.78 -15.90
N ASP A 112 -0.22 5.55 -15.64
CA ASP A 112 0.85 4.88 -16.39
C ASP A 112 0.56 4.86 -17.89
N PHE A 113 -0.67 4.52 -18.27
CA PHE A 113 -1.09 4.51 -19.67
C PHE A 113 -0.99 5.91 -20.29
N THR A 114 -1.43 6.96 -19.57
CA THR A 114 -1.35 8.35 -20.05
C THR A 114 0.08 8.88 -20.17
N MET A 115 1.03 8.30 -19.42
CA MET A 115 2.45 8.66 -19.45
C MET A 115 3.23 7.88 -20.53
N GLY A 116 2.57 7.00 -21.29
CA GLY A 116 3.21 6.17 -22.31
C GLY A 116 3.85 4.88 -21.79
N ASN A 117 3.68 4.56 -20.50
CA ASN A 117 4.22 3.35 -19.88
C ASN A 117 3.26 2.16 -20.05
N THR A 118 2.98 1.80 -21.31
CA THR A 118 1.88 0.88 -21.67
C THR A 118 2.02 -0.52 -21.05
N PHE A 119 3.23 -1.09 -21.04
CA PHE A 119 3.44 -2.43 -20.48
C PHE A 119 3.28 -2.46 -18.94
N ASN A 120 3.69 -1.40 -18.24
CA ASN A 120 3.43 -1.29 -16.82
C ASN A 120 1.95 -1.05 -16.53
N ALA A 121 1.24 -0.28 -17.38
CA ALA A 121 -0.21 -0.14 -17.28
C ALA A 121 -0.93 -1.50 -17.44
N LEU A 122 -0.56 -2.30 -18.44
CA LEU A 122 -1.10 -3.66 -18.60
C LEU A 122 -0.79 -4.54 -17.38
N THR A 123 0.39 -4.40 -16.79
CA THR A 123 0.73 -5.08 -15.54
C THR A 123 -0.20 -4.67 -14.41
N GLY A 124 -0.48 -3.37 -14.25
CA GLY A 124 -1.41 -2.84 -13.25
C GLY A 124 -2.83 -3.38 -13.42
N LEU A 125 -3.31 -3.49 -14.65
CA LEU A 125 -4.60 -4.10 -14.98
C LEU A 125 -4.64 -5.58 -14.55
N LEU A 126 -3.58 -6.34 -14.86
CA LEU A 126 -3.48 -7.75 -14.46
C LEU A 126 -3.32 -7.93 -12.95
N LEU A 127 -2.69 -6.97 -12.26
CA LEU A 127 -2.63 -6.94 -10.80
C LEU A 127 -4.02 -6.72 -10.19
N CYS A 128 -4.84 -5.85 -10.76
CA CYS A 128 -6.25 -5.67 -10.38
C CYS A 128 -7.06 -6.96 -10.53
N ILE A 129 -6.84 -7.73 -11.60
CA ILE A 129 -7.53 -9.01 -11.86
C ILE A 129 -7.09 -10.09 -10.86
N THR A 130 -5.84 -10.03 -10.39
CA THR A 130 -5.25 -11.06 -9.53
C THR A 130 -5.25 -10.70 -8.04
N ILE A 131 -5.97 -9.65 -7.62
CA ILE A 131 -6.22 -9.39 -6.20
C ILE A 131 -7.05 -10.56 -5.65
N PRO A 132 -6.64 -11.21 -4.55
CA PRO A 132 -7.47 -12.23 -3.92
C PRO A 132 -8.84 -11.67 -3.56
N PHE A 133 -9.92 -12.34 -3.96
CA PHE A 133 -11.28 -11.84 -3.77
C PHE A 133 -11.67 -11.68 -2.29
N ALA A 134 -12.24 -10.52 -1.96
CA ALA A 134 -12.98 -10.32 -0.71
C ALA A 134 -14.38 -10.97 -0.79
N PRO A 135 -15.01 -11.37 0.33
CA PRO A 135 -14.42 -11.50 1.66
C PRO A 135 -13.59 -12.78 1.82
N LYS A 136 -13.61 -13.69 0.84
CA LYS A 136 -13.07 -15.05 0.97
C LYS A 136 -11.60 -15.11 1.43
N TYR A 137 -10.75 -14.22 0.92
CA TYR A 137 -9.31 -14.17 1.24
C TYR A 137 -8.92 -12.94 2.07
N TRP A 138 -9.91 -12.27 2.68
CA TRP A 138 -9.71 -11.07 3.49
C TRP A 138 -10.38 -11.26 4.85
N LYS A 139 -9.74 -10.81 5.92
CA LYS A 139 -10.27 -10.98 7.28
C LYS A 139 -9.82 -9.82 8.16
N ILE A 140 -10.66 -9.46 9.13
CA ILE A 140 -10.23 -8.65 10.27
C ILE A 140 -9.93 -9.59 11.43
N SER A 141 -8.69 -9.63 11.88
CA SER A 141 -8.26 -10.49 12.99
C SER A 141 -8.94 -10.05 14.28
N THR A 142 -9.48 -10.99 15.05
CA THR A 142 -10.02 -10.75 16.39
C THR A 142 -8.97 -10.91 17.49
N GLU A 143 -7.82 -11.54 17.18
CA GLU A 143 -6.84 -11.97 18.18
C GLU A 143 -5.61 -11.06 18.27
N SER A 144 -5.11 -10.53 17.15
CA SER A 144 -3.85 -9.77 17.10
C SER A 144 -4.11 -8.32 16.72
N HIS A 145 -4.53 -7.52 17.71
CA HIS A 145 -4.73 -6.07 17.56
C HIS A 145 -5.75 -5.65 16.48
N GLY A 146 -6.70 -6.51 16.09
CA GLY A 146 -7.69 -6.11 15.09
C GLY A 146 -7.15 -6.05 13.67
N ASP A 147 -6.04 -6.71 13.32
CA ASP A 147 -5.37 -6.47 12.03
C ASP A 147 -6.24 -6.77 10.79
N LEU A 148 -6.12 -5.93 9.77
CA LEU A 148 -6.58 -6.23 8.42
C LEU A 148 -5.60 -7.24 7.78
N ILE A 149 -6.10 -8.45 7.57
CA ILE A 149 -5.39 -9.58 6.98
C ILE A 149 -5.89 -9.74 5.55
N ALA A 150 -4.96 -9.74 4.60
CA ALA A 150 -5.22 -10.11 3.21
C ALA A 150 -4.28 -11.25 2.83
N TYR A 151 -4.84 -12.37 2.39
CA TYR A 151 -4.07 -13.56 2.03
C TYR A 151 -3.49 -13.44 0.61
N THR A 152 -2.51 -12.54 0.45
CA THR A 152 -1.79 -12.35 -0.80
C THR A 152 -0.59 -13.29 -0.91
N THR A 153 -0.24 -13.68 -2.14
CA THR A 153 0.92 -14.54 -2.41
C THR A 153 2.22 -13.72 -2.49
N ILE A 154 3.38 -14.38 -2.35
CA ILE A 154 4.68 -13.69 -2.48
C ILE A 154 4.81 -13.09 -3.88
N GLY A 155 4.41 -13.84 -4.90
CA GLY A 155 4.43 -13.39 -6.28
C GLY A 155 3.61 -12.11 -6.48
N TRP A 156 2.39 -12.06 -5.92
CA TRP A 156 1.56 -10.86 -6.01
C TRP A 156 2.19 -9.66 -5.30
N ASN A 157 2.70 -9.84 -4.07
CA ASN A 157 3.36 -8.75 -3.33
C ASN A 157 4.58 -8.21 -4.09
N PHE A 158 5.43 -9.11 -4.59
CA PHE A 158 6.60 -8.73 -5.36
C PHE A 158 6.22 -7.96 -6.63
N LEU A 159 5.29 -8.50 -7.43
CA LEU A 159 4.80 -7.89 -8.66
C LEU A 159 4.16 -6.53 -8.41
N TYR A 160 3.34 -6.42 -7.37
CA TYR A 160 2.74 -5.15 -6.98
C TYR A 160 3.80 -4.14 -6.50
N THR A 161 4.81 -4.57 -5.76
CA THR A 161 5.92 -3.73 -5.30
C THR A 161 6.76 -3.20 -6.48
N THR A 162 7.17 -4.06 -7.43
CA THR A 162 7.95 -3.66 -8.61
C THR A 162 7.14 -2.80 -9.58
N TRP A 163 5.86 -3.13 -9.80
CA TRP A 163 4.95 -2.34 -10.63
C TRP A 163 4.78 -0.92 -10.09
N ASN A 164 4.58 -0.79 -8.78
CA ASN A 164 4.41 0.51 -8.12
C ASN A 164 5.71 1.32 -8.13
N ALA A 165 6.87 0.66 -7.99
CA ALA A 165 8.17 1.31 -8.16
C ALA A 165 8.32 1.90 -9.57
N ALA A 166 8.04 1.10 -10.61
CA ALA A 166 8.09 1.54 -12.00
C ALA A 166 7.13 2.70 -12.28
N PHE A 167 5.90 2.65 -11.73
CA PHE A 167 4.93 3.74 -11.82
C PHE A 167 5.49 5.05 -11.26
N VAL A 168 6.04 5.03 -10.03
CA VAL A 168 6.57 6.26 -9.40
C VAL A 168 7.82 6.76 -10.11
N TYR A 169 8.66 5.84 -10.60
CA TYR A 169 9.84 6.17 -11.40
C TYR A 169 9.46 7.00 -12.63
N ALA A 170 8.30 6.71 -13.25
CA ALA A 170 7.73 7.49 -14.34
C ALA A 170 7.01 8.77 -13.88
N GLU A 171 6.13 8.68 -12.88
CA GLU A 171 5.23 9.78 -12.45
C GLU A 171 5.98 10.96 -11.83
N SER A 172 6.96 10.67 -10.97
CA SER A 172 7.59 11.68 -10.13
C SER A 172 9.01 11.24 -9.75
N PRO A 173 9.96 11.27 -10.70
CA PRO A 173 11.31 10.78 -10.47
C PRO A 173 12.01 11.45 -9.27
N LYS A 174 11.71 12.73 -9.04
CA LYS A 174 12.17 13.49 -7.88
C LYS A 174 11.90 12.80 -6.54
N PHE A 175 10.76 12.13 -6.41
CA PHE A 175 10.33 11.46 -5.17
C PHE A 175 10.61 9.95 -5.19
N PHE A 176 11.21 9.42 -6.25
CA PHE A 176 11.37 7.99 -6.45
C PHE A 176 12.13 7.29 -5.31
N ALA A 177 13.25 7.84 -4.84
CA ALA A 177 14.00 7.25 -3.72
C ALA A 177 13.17 7.15 -2.44
N SER A 178 12.40 8.19 -2.09
CA SER A 178 11.51 8.16 -0.93
C SER A 178 10.35 7.18 -1.09
N SER A 179 9.83 7.03 -2.32
CA SER A 179 8.77 6.06 -2.63
C SER A 179 9.28 4.62 -2.63
N LEU A 180 10.53 4.40 -3.06
CA LEU A 180 11.18 3.10 -2.95
C LEU A 180 11.32 2.69 -1.48
N CYS A 181 11.63 3.63 -0.58
CA CYS A 181 11.69 3.36 0.86
C CYS A 181 10.35 2.86 1.42
N ILE A 182 9.21 3.45 1.01
CA ILE A 182 7.89 3.03 1.52
C ILE A 182 7.48 1.66 0.99
N LEU A 183 7.87 1.35 -0.25
CA LEU A 183 7.64 0.06 -0.88
C LEU A 183 8.47 -1.02 -0.18
N LEU A 184 9.76 -0.77 0.02
CA LEU A 184 10.65 -1.67 0.74
C LEU A 184 10.24 -1.84 2.20
N ALA A 185 9.86 -0.78 2.91
CA ALA A 185 9.40 -0.89 4.29
C ALA A 185 8.16 -1.79 4.41
N ALA A 186 7.21 -1.67 3.47
CA ALA A 186 6.01 -2.50 3.46
C ALA A 186 6.27 -3.96 3.07
N GLU A 187 7.28 -4.24 2.23
CA GLU A 187 7.70 -5.61 1.89
C GLU A 187 8.54 -6.24 3.01
N LEU A 188 9.45 -5.48 3.62
CA LEU A 188 10.34 -5.95 4.69
C LEU A 188 9.58 -6.24 6.00
N TYR A 189 8.58 -5.42 6.34
CA TYR A 189 7.81 -5.59 7.57
C TYR A 189 7.20 -7.00 7.76
N PRO A 190 6.43 -7.55 6.80
CA PRO A 190 5.88 -8.90 6.91
C PRO A 190 6.96 -9.98 6.94
N ILE A 191 8.09 -9.78 6.25
CA ILE A 191 9.24 -10.71 6.25
C ILE A 191 9.87 -10.75 7.66
N ILE A 192 10.16 -9.58 8.24
CA ILE A 192 10.73 -9.45 9.59
C ILE A 192 9.81 -10.09 10.64
N LYS A 193 8.48 -9.90 10.49
CA LYS A 193 7.49 -10.47 11.41
C LYS A 193 7.11 -11.93 11.09
N ARG A 194 7.65 -12.52 10.01
CA ARG A 194 7.27 -13.86 9.50
C ARG A 194 5.74 -14.03 9.36
N ARG A 195 5.06 -12.93 9.03
CA ARG A 195 3.61 -12.81 8.91
C ARG A 195 3.27 -12.13 7.59
N PRO A 196 3.30 -12.88 6.48
CA PRO A 196 3.10 -12.32 5.14
C PRO A 196 1.75 -11.64 4.92
N GLU A 197 0.73 -12.08 5.65
CA GLU A 197 -0.62 -11.52 5.63
C GLU A 197 -0.70 -10.05 6.10
N LEU A 198 0.36 -9.54 6.73
CA LEU A 198 0.45 -8.14 7.17
C LEU A 198 0.88 -7.17 6.07
N TYR A 199 1.09 -7.64 4.84
CA TYR A 199 1.55 -6.80 3.74
C TYR A 199 0.61 -5.62 3.48
N ILE A 200 -0.69 -5.85 3.33
CA ILE A 200 -1.66 -4.79 3.02
C ILE A 200 -1.76 -3.76 4.16
N ILE A 201 -1.82 -4.19 5.42
CA ILE A 201 -1.85 -3.24 6.55
C ILE A 201 -0.54 -2.44 6.66
N ALA A 202 0.62 -3.04 6.35
CA ALA A 202 1.88 -2.33 6.28
C ALA A 202 1.87 -1.29 5.15
N ARG A 203 1.31 -1.63 3.97
CA ARG A 203 1.13 -0.68 2.85
C ARG A 203 0.22 0.48 3.22
N VAL A 204 -0.92 0.23 3.88
CA VAL A 204 -1.84 1.30 4.32
C VAL A 204 -1.10 2.31 5.20
N TYR A 205 -0.39 1.86 6.24
CA TYR A 205 0.30 2.77 7.16
C TYR A 205 1.54 3.43 6.56
N THR A 206 2.35 2.72 5.76
CA THR A 206 3.54 3.31 5.13
C THR A 206 3.15 4.39 4.11
N LEU A 207 2.14 4.12 3.29
CA LEU A 207 1.66 5.08 2.28
C LEU A 207 1.04 6.30 2.95
N ALA A 208 0.17 6.10 3.95
CA ALA A 208 -0.45 7.20 4.68
C ALA A 208 0.59 8.08 5.40
N ALA A 209 1.59 7.46 6.05
CA ALA A 209 2.64 8.19 6.76
C ALA A 209 3.52 8.98 5.78
N HIS A 210 3.86 8.39 4.65
CA HIS A 210 4.64 9.07 3.63
C HIS A 210 3.92 10.27 3.03
N LEU A 211 2.65 10.11 2.65
CA LEU A 211 1.87 11.21 2.08
C LEU A 211 1.64 12.33 3.09
N LEU A 212 1.37 11.99 4.36
CA LEU A 212 1.24 12.99 5.41
C LEU A 212 2.54 13.77 5.63
N LEU A 213 3.69 13.08 5.73
CA LEU A 213 5.00 13.73 5.86
C LEU A 213 5.33 14.60 4.64
N ARG A 214 5.01 14.13 3.43
CA ARG A 214 5.21 14.90 2.20
C ARG A 214 4.32 16.14 2.15
N ALA A 215 3.10 16.07 2.68
CA ALA A 215 2.17 17.19 2.72
C ALA A 215 2.56 18.24 3.77
N CYS A 216 3.02 17.79 4.95
CA CYS A 216 3.46 18.68 6.03
C CYS A 216 4.87 19.26 5.79
N PHE A 217 5.76 18.52 5.12
CA PHE A 217 7.15 18.91 4.90
C PHE A 217 7.55 18.75 3.43
N VAL A 218 7.06 19.67 2.58
CA VAL A 218 7.17 19.58 1.12
C VAL A 218 8.63 19.52 0.62
N SER A 219 9.56 20.17 1.30
CA SER A 219 10.99 20.19 0.94
C SER A 219 11.82 19.04 1.52
N LEU A 220 11.27 18.23 2.43
CA LEU A 220 12.04 17.19 3.15
C LEU A 220 12.66 16.16 2.20
N PHE A 221 11.83 15.49 1.40
CA PHE A 221 12.29 14.45 0.47
C PHE A 221 13.13 15.01 -0.69
N PRO A 222 12.74 16.13 -1.34
CA PRO A 222 13.62 16.81 -2.29
C PRO A 222 15.00 17.16 -1.76
N THR A 223 15.12 17.56 -0.50
CA THR A 223 16.42 17.97 0.05
C THR A 223 17.30 16.78 0.41
N LEU A 224 16.69 15.69 0.89
CA LEU A 224 17.42 14.54 1.43
C LEU A 224 17.57 13.36 0.45
N MET A 225 16.68 13.24 -0.53
CA MET A 225 16.54 12.05 -1.38
C MET A 225 16.04 12.40 -2.79
N ASP A 226 16.52 13.48 -3.40
CA ASP A 226 16.15 13.82 -4.79
C ASP A 226 16.66 12.76 -5.76
N ALA A 227 15.77 12.00 -6.39
CA ALA A 227 16.14 10.96 -7.36
C ALA A 227 15.91 11.37 -8.82
N SER A 228 15.78 12.68 -9.10
CA SER A 228 15.52 13.18 -10.46
C SER A 228 16.61 12.74 -11.45
N SER A 229 17.87 12.65 -11.00
CA SER A 229 19.00 12.20 -11.84
C SER A 229 19.00 10.70 -12.14
N TRP A 230 18.16 9.91 -11.46
CA TRP A 230 18.09 8.46 -11.69
C TRP A 230 17.19 8.13 -12.87
N TYR A 231 16.36 9.08 -13.32
CA TYR A 231 15.39 8.85 -14.38
C TYR A 231 16.07 8.57 -15.72
N ASN A 232 15.63 7.50 -16.36
CA ASN A 232 16.00 7.12 -17.71
C ASN A 232 14.78 6.48 -18.38
N ALA A 233 14.40 7.01 -19.55
CA ALA A 233 13.21 6.58 -20.28
C ALA A 233 13.33 5.12 -20.79
N ASP A 234 14.52 4.68 -21.18
CA ASP A 234 14.74 3.30 -21.61
C ASP A 234 14.58 2.35 -20.44
N VAL A 235 15.15 2.70 -19.27
CA VAL A 235 15.00 1.92 -18.04
C VAL A 235 13.52 1.81 -17.66
N MET A 236 12.77 2.90 -17.74
CA MET A 236 11.32 2.90 -17.49
C MET A 236 10.60 1.89 -18.40
N ASN A 237 10.86 1.94 -19.70
CA ASN A 237 10.22 1.07 -20.68
C ASN A 237 10.58 -0.40 -20.49
N TYR A 238 11.87 -0.72 -20.33
CA TYR A 238 12.32 -2.09 -20.10
C TYR A 238 11.78 -2.65 -18.78
N TRP A 239 11.70 -1.82 -17.73
CA TRP A 239 11.11 -2.24 -16.46
C TRP A 239 9.64 -2.60 -16.62
N GLY A 240 8.86 -1.79 -17.34
CA GLY A 240 7.47 -2.10 -17.67
C GLY A 240 7.33 -3.42 -18.43
N ILE A 241 8.20 -3.69 -19.40
CA ILE A 241 8.22 -4.96 -20.16
C ILE A 241 8.55 -6.15 -19.25
N ILE A 242 9.57 -6.03 -18.39
CA ILE A 242 9.96 -7.08 -17.45
C ILE A 242 8.79 -7.39 -16.49
N ASN A 243 8.16 -6.35 -15.95
CA ASN A 243 6.96 -6.49 -15.10
C ASN A 243 5.85 -7.24 -15.84
N PHE A 244 5.61 -6.90 -17.12
CA PHE A 244 4.60 -7.55 -17.96
C PHE A 244 4.91 -9.05 -18.18
N ILE A 245 6.15 -9.37 -18.54
CA ILE A 245 6.61 -10.75 -18.75
C ILE A 245 6.45 -11.58 -17.46
N MET A 246 6.64 -10.99 -16.28
CA MET A 246 6.48 -11.71 -15.02
C MET A 246 5.02 -11.88 -14.59
N ILE A 247 4.16 -10.88 -14.81
CA ILE A 247 2.75 -10.96 -14.39
C ILE A 247 1.94 -11.94 -15.23
N VAL A 248 2.26 -12.11 -16.52
CA VAL A 248 1.50 -13.00 -17.42
C VAL A 248 1.50 -14.45 -16.93
N PRO A 249 2.66 -15.11 -16.69
CA PRO A 249 2.71 -16.44 -16.08
C PRO A 249 2.05 -16.49 -14.70
N PHE A 250 2.20 -15.43 -13.91
CA PHE A 250 1.58 -15.36 -12.59
C PHE A 250 0.05 -15.37 -12.66
N VAL A 251 -0.55 -14.67 -13.63
CA VAL A 251 -2.01 -14.68 -13.85
C VAL A 251 -2.49 -16.08 -14.21
N PHE A 252 -1.80 -16.78 -15.13
CA PHE A 252 -2.14 -18.16 -15.47
C PHE A 252 -2.07 -19.07 -14.24
N TRP A 253 -1.01 -18.96 -13.45
CA TRP A 253 -0.88 -19.71 -12.20
C TRP A 253 -2.00 -19.36 -11.20
N HIS A 254 -2.30 -18.08 -11.01
CA HIS A 254 -3.33 -17.60 -10.09
C HIS A 254 -4.72 -18.15 -10.46
N MET A 255 -5.09 -18.06 -11.74
CA MET A 255 -6.34 -18.61 -12.25
C MET A 255 -6.39 -20.13 -12.15
N TRP A 256 -5.29 -20.82 -12.40
CA TRP A 256 -5.18 -22.27 -12.24
C TRP A 256 -5.39 -22.70 -10.78
N GLN A 257 -4.82 -21.98 -9.81
CA GLN A 257 -5.05 -22.26 -8.38
C GLN A 257 -6.52 -22.08 -7.97
N LEU A 258 -7.19 -21.08 -8.54
CA LEU A 258 -8.63 -20.86 -8.31
C LEU A 258 -9.46 -21.97 -8.94
N HIS A 259 -9.18 -22.34 -10.19
CA HIS A 259 -9.91 -23.39 -10.91
C HIS A 259 -9.76 -24.78 -10.27
N THR A 260 -8.55 -25.12 -9.81
CA THR A 260 -8.26 -26.41 -9.16
C THR A 260 -8.65 -26.48 -7.68
N GLY A 261 -9.19 -25.40 -7.11
CA GLY A 261 -9.55 -25.33 -5.68
C GLY A 261 -8.37 -25.26 -4.70
N LYS A 262 -7.12 -25.29 -5.20
CA LYS A 262 -5.89 -25.25 -4.38
C LYS A 262 -5.59 -23.85 -3.80
N ALA A 263 -6.32 -22.83 -4.24
CA ALA A 263 -6.16 -21.45 -3.77
C ALA A 263 -6.30 -21.30 -2.25
N GLU A 264 -7.12 -22.11 -1.57
CA GLU A 264 -7.22 -22.06 -0.09
C GLU A 264 -5.89 -22.33 0.60
N ILE A 265 -5.08 -23.25 0.05
CA ILE A 265 -3.78 -23.59 0.59
C ILE A 265 -2.73 -22.61 0.07
N SER A 266 -2.72 -22.36 -1.24
CA SER A 266 -1.69 -21.55 -1.90
C SER A 266 -1.74 -20.07 -1.49
N PHE A 267 -2.93 -19.48 -1.36
CA PHE A 267 -3.07 -18.05 -1.02
C PHE A 267 -2.88 -17.81 0.48
N ARG A 268 -3.35 -18.75 1.32
CA ARG A 268 -3.08 -18.75 2.76
C ARG A 268 -1.68 -19.30 3.12
N ARG A 269 -0.88 -19.64 2.12
CA ARG A 269 0.51 -20.13 2.23
C ARG A 269 0.64 -21.31 3.20
N GLY A 270 -0.27 -22.28 3.10
CA GLY A 270 -0.32 -23.49 3.91
C GLY A 270 -0.94 -23.30 5.30
N ARG A 271 -1.34 -22.09 5.69
CA ARG A 271 -2.10 -21.88 6.93
C ARG A 271 -3.59 -22.15 6.69
N ILE A 272 -4.00 -23.39 6.93
CA ILE A 272 -5.41 -23.72 7.09
C ILE A 272 -5.81 -23.19 8.47
N GLU A 273 -6.24 -21.93 8.56
CA GLU A 273 -7.02 -21.50 9.73
C GLU A 273 -8.34 -22.28 9.66
N VAL A 274 -8.49 -23.26 10.55
CA VAL A 274 -9.76 -23.92 10.82
C VAL A 274 -10.73 -22.84 11.27
N ASN A 275 -11.86 -22.72 10.55
CA ASN A 275 -12.89 -21.70 10.76
C ASN A 275 -13.31 -21.58 12.23
#